data_AF-A0A1V6B3C3-F1
#
_entry.id   AF-A0A1V6B3C3-F1
#
_cell.length_a   1.000
_cell.length_b   1.000
_cell.length_c   1.000
_cell.angle_alpha   90.00
_cell.angle_beta   90.00
_cell.angle_gamma   90.00
#
_symmetry.space_group_name_H-M   'P 1'
#
loop_
_entity.id
_entity.type
_entity.pdbx_description
1 polymer ?
#
loop_
_entity_poly.entity_id
_entity_poly.type
_entity_poly.pdbx_seq_one_letter_code
_entity_poly.pdbx_strand_id
1 'polypeptide(L)'
;MRMGAEGIKIVISGRLGGAEMARTETYKEGRIPLHTFRADIDYALAEAHTKVGLIGIKVWICNGEVYGKRDLSPNIGARNAKGKAIKKSKQRSK
;
A
#
# COMPACT_ATOMS: atom_id res chain seq x y z
N MET A 1 -15.56 -4.47 4.31
CA MET A 1 -14.77 -4.26 3.07
C MET A 1 -15.22 -5.16 1.91
N ARG A 2 -15.37 -4.61 0.69
CA ARG A 2 -15.91 -5.33 -0.49
C ARG A 2 -14.83 -5.88 -1.45
N MET A 3 -13.60 -5.36 -1.39
CA MET A 3 -12.50 -5.69 -2.32
C MET A 3 -11.40 -6.59 -1.70
N GLY A 4 -11.71 -7.32 -0.62
CA GLY A 4 -10.81 -8.33 -0.06
C GLY A 4 -9.59 -7.81 0.70
N ALA A 5 -9.47 -6.51 0.98
CA ALA A 5 -8.47 -5.99 1.91
C ALA A 5 -8.76 -6.48 3.35
N GLU A 6 -7.70 -6.82 4.08
CA GLU A 6 -7.76 -7.34 5.46
C GLU A 6 -8.01 -6.22 6.48
N GLY A 7 -7.56 -5.00 6.16
CA GLY A 7 -7.76 -3.82 7.01
C GLY A 7 -7.66 -2.50 6.26
N ILE A 8 -8.37 -1.49 6.73
CA ILE A 8 -8.25 -0.10 6.28
C ILE A 8 -8.25 0.86 7.47
N LYS A 9 -7.31 1.79 7.48
CA LYS A 9 -7.26 2.90 8.44
C LYS A 9 -7.25 4.19 7.64
N ILE A 10 -8.14 5.10 8.00
CA ILE A 10 -8.24 6.42 7.42
C ILE A 10 -8.13 7.42 8.56
N VAL A 11 -7.19 8.36 8.42
CA VAL A 11 -7.04 9.48 9.34
C VAL A 11 -7.25 10.74 8.54
N ILE A 12 -8.22 11.54 8.95
CA ILE A 12 -8.55 12.82 8.31
C ILE A 12 -8.25 13.91 9.33
N SER A 13 -7.45 14.89 8.94
CA SER A 13 -7.05 16.00 9.79
C SER A 13 -7.37 17.33 9.10
N GLY A 14 -8.01 18.25 9.83
CA GLY A 14 -8.28 19.60 9.34
C GLY A 14 -9.55 20.19 9.94
N ARG A 15 -10.07 21.23 9.29
CA ARG A 15 -11.33 21.89 9.67
C ARG A 15 -12.54 21.13 9.14
N LEU A 16 -12.79 19.96 9.73
CA LEU A 16 -13.84 19.04 9.29
C LEU A 16 -15.22 19.72 9.37
N GLY A 17 -15.99 19.64 8.29
CA GLY A 17 -17.33 20.22 8.21
C GLY A 17 -17.41 21.75 8.29
N GLY A 18 -16.28 22.47 8.15
CA GLY A 18 -16.27 23.93 8.28
C GLY A 18 -16.08 24.46 9.70
N ALA A 19 -15.77 23.59 10.66
CA ALA A 19 -15.52 23.98 12.04
C ALA A 19 -14.38 25.01 12.15
N GLU A 20 -14.48 25.91 13.14
CA GLU A 20 -13.46 26.92 13.41
C GLU A 20 -12.11 26.29 13.82
N MET A 21 -12.17 25.21 14.60
CA MET A 21 -11.00 24.52 15.13
C MET A 21 -10.72 23.22 14.37
N ALA A 22 -9.44 22.96 14.05
CA ALA A 22 -9.06 21.74 13.36
C ALA A 22 -9.15 20.52 14.29
N ARG A 23 -9.64 19.40 13.75
CA ARG A 23 -9.76 18.11 14.44
C ARG A 23 -9.17 17.00 13.60
N THR A 24 -8.82 15.90 14.27
CA THR A 24 -8.37 14.67 13.61
C THR A 24 -9.35 13.56 13.93
N GLU A 25 -10.00 13.03 12.90
CA GLU A 25 -10.90 11.88 13.00
C GLU A 25 -10.22 10.66 12.40
N THR A 26 -10.32 9.54 13.11
CA THR A 26 -9.73 8.27 12.68
C THR A 26 -10.82 7.23 12.55
N TYR A 27 -10.91 6.62 11.37
CA TYR A 27 -11.74 5.45 11.12
C TYR A 27 -10.83 4.25 10.85
N LYS A 28 -11.14 3.12 11.48
CA LYS A 28 -10.40 1.87 11.28
C LYS A 28 -11.37 0.70 11.19
N GLU A 29 -11.15 -0.16 10.22
CA GLU A 29 -11.92 -1.39 10.01
C GLU A 29 -10.92 -2.51 9.67
N GLY A 30 -11.08 -3.69 10.29
CA GLY A 30 -10.20 -4.84 10.04
C GLY A 30 -8.84 -4.79 10.76
N ARG A 31 -7.90 -5.62 10.31
CA ARG A 31 -6.58 -5.83 10.95
C ARG A 31 -5.50 -5.03 10.24
N ILE A 32 -4.75 -4.22 11.01
CA ILE A 32 -3.73 -3.30 10.47
C ILE A 32 -2.52 -3.29 11.41
N PRO A 33 -1.62 -4.28 11.31
CA PRO A 33 -0.47 -4.39 12.19
C PRO A 33 0.66 -3.44 11.74
N LEU A 34 0.60 -2.17 12.15
CA LEU A 34 1.59 -1.14 11.80
C LEU A 34 3.02 -1.44 12.28
N HIS A 35 3.17 -2.32 13.27
CA HIS A 35 4.47 -2.73 13.81
C HIS A 35 5.08 -3.94 13.09
N THR A 36 4.32 -4.62 12.21
CA THR A 36 4.76 -5.85 11.55
C THR A 36 5.30 -5.53 10.16
N PHE A 37 6.63 -5.53 9.99
CA PHE A 37 7.28 -5.26 8.70
C PHE A 37 6.92 -6.25 7.57
N ARG A 38 6.44 -7.45 7.94
CA ARG A 38 6.01 -8.48 6.97
C ARG A 38 4.62 -8.19 6.40
N ALA A 39 3.85 -7.31 7.03
CA ALA A 39 2.55 -6.91 6.55
C ALA A 39 2.69 -6.04 5.30
N ASP A 40 1.84 -6.31 4.31
CA ASP A 40 1.73 -5.50 3.11
C ASP A 40 0.79 -4.33 3.36
N ILE A 41 1.37 -3.17 3.62
CA ILE A 41 0.62 -1.96 3.97
C ILE A 41 0.94 -0.88 2.95
N ASP A 42 -0.06 -0.53 2.16
CA ASP A 42 0.01 0.60 1.25
C ASP A 42 -0.38 1.87 2.02
N TYR A 43 0.51 2.86 2.02
CA TYR A 43 0.27 4.18 2.60
C TYR A 43 0.17 5.23 1.51
N ALA A 44 -0.89 6.05 1.57
CA ALA A 44 -1.04 7.20 0.70
C ALA A 44 -1.44 8.43 1.52
N LEU A 45 -0.89 9.58 1.12
CA LEU A 45 -1.26 10.89 1.62
C LEU A 45 -1.88 11.69 0.48
N ALA A 46 -3.03 12.29 0.73
CA ALA A 46 -3.68 13.20 -0.20
C ALA A 46 -4.16 14.44 0.57
N GLU A 47 -4.17 15.57 -0.12
CA GLU A 47 -4.65 16.84 0.42
C GLU A 47 -5.89 17.27 -0.37
N ALA A 48 -6.91 17.76 0.34
CA ALA A 48 -8.12 18.32 -0.24
C ALA A 48 -8.17 19.82 0.04
N HIS A 49 -8.15 20.61 -1.03
CA HIS A 49 -8.34 22.05 -0.97
C HIS A 49 -9.83 22.36 -0.83
N THR A 50 -10.21 22.95 0.30
CA THR A 50 -11.59 23.37 0.57
C THR A 50 -11.65 24.87 0.75
N LYS A 51 -12.87 25.43 0.74
CA LYS A 51 -13.10 26.87 0.90
C LYS A 51 -12.53 27.45 2.20
N VAL A 52 -12.53 26.65 3.27
CA VAL A 52 -12.14 27.08 4.62
C VAL A 52 -10.71 26.67 5.01
N GLY A 53 -9.99 26.00 4.10
CA GLY A 53 -8.62 25.56 4.31
C GLY A 53 -8.29 24.21 3.67
N LEU A 54 -7.19 23.62 4.11
CA LEU A 54 -6.71 22.32 3.66
C LEU A 54 -7.17 21.20 4.60
N ILE A 55 -7.58 20.08 4.03
CA ILE A 55 -7.86 18.84 4.75
C ILE A 55 -6.83 17.80 4.33
N GLY A 56 -6.08 17.26 5.29
CA GLY A 56 -5.15 16.17 5.08
C GLY A 56 -5.85 14.82 5.24
N ILE A 57 -5.66 13.92 4.28
CA ILE A 57 -6.20 12.56 4.29
C ILE A 57 -5.02 11.59 4.24
N LYS A 58 -4.92 10.72 5.23
CA LYS A 58 -3.92 9.67 5.33
C LYS A 58 -4.62 8.33 5.32
N VAL A 59 -4.26 7.47 4.39
CA VAL A 59 -4.89 6.15 4.20
C VAL A 59 -3.83 5.07 4.32
N TRP A 60 -4.17 4.01 5.06
CA TRP A 60 -3.44 2.75 5.13
C TRP A 60 -4.36 1.63 4.69
N ILE A 61 -3.92 0.82 3.74
CA ILE A 61 -4.62 -0.37 3.27
C ILE A 61 -3.75 -1.59 3.55
N CYS A 62 -4.28 -2.56 4.27
CA CYS A 62 -3.60 -3.82 4.59
C CYS A 62 -4.11 -4.91 3.65
N ASN A 63 -3.23 -5.41 2.78
CA ASN A 63 -3.55 -6.44 1.78
C ASN A 63 -3.19 -7.85 2.24
N GLY A 64 -2.65 -8.00 3.46
CA GLY A 64 -2.22 -9.27 4.04
C GLY A 64 -0.77 -9.25 4.50
N GLU A 65 -0.16 -10.43 4.58
CA GLU A 65 1.25 -10.62 4.93
C GLU A 65 2.00 -11.28 3.76
N VAL A 66 3.19 -10.77 3.44
CA VAL A 66 4.03 -11.37 2.38
C VAL A 66 5.03 -12.35 2.97
N TYR A 67 4.86 -13.63 2.63
CA TYR A 67 5.75 -14.72 2.99
C TYR A 67 6.72 -15.00 1.85
N GLY A 68 7.82 -14.26 1.77
CA GLY A 68 8.88 -14.48 0.78
C GLY A 68 9.92 -13.35 0.73
N LYS A 69 11.08 -13.59 0.10
CA LYS A 69 12.03 -12.52 -0.22
C LYS A 69 11.36 -11.60 -1.26
N ARG A 70 10.87 -10.44 -0.83
CA ARG A 70 10.65 -9.32 -1.75
C ARG A 70 12.02 -8.98 -2.32
N ASP A 71 12.24 -9.32 -3.59
CA ASP A 71 13.47 -9.01 -4.29
C ASP A 71 13.43 -7.48 -4.54
N LEU A 72 13.89 -6.68 -3.56
CA LEU A 72 13.96 -5.21 -3.63
C LEU A 72 14.94 -4.70 -4.69
N SER A 73 15.49 -5.59 -5.53
CA SER A 73 16.31 -5.19 -6.65
C SER A 73 15.40 -4.52 -7.71
N PRO A 74 15.68 -3.26 -8.12
CA PRO A 74 14.83 -2.49 -9.05
C PRO A 74 14.74 -3.08 -10.47
N ASN A 75 15.26 -4.28 -10.71
CA ASN A 75 15.41 -4.93 -12.01
C ASN A 75 14.51 -6.17 -12.18
N ILE A 76 13.30 -6.14 -11.60
CA ILE A 76 12.28 -7.21 -11.65
C ILE A 76 11.95 -7.66 -13.09
N GLY A 77 12.15 -6.81 -14.10
CA GLY A 77 11.97 -7.18 -15.51
C GLY A 77 13.07 -8.05 -16.13
N ALA A 78 14.31 -8.02 -15.62
CA ALA A 78 15.47 -8.59 -16.32
C ALA A 78 15.78 -10.06 -15.98
N ARG A 79 15.40 -10.54 -14.79
CA ARG A 79 15.73 -11.91 -14.34
C ARG A 79 14.85 -12.99 -14.97
N ASN A 80 13.59 -12.68 -15.29
CA ASN A 80 12.68 -13.62 -15.94
C ASN A 80 13.07 -13.98 -17.38
N ALA A 81 13.88 -13.15 -18.06
CA ALA A 81 14.40 -13.46 -19.40
C ALA A 81 15.56 -14.47 -19.38
N LYS A 82 16.48 -14.39 -18.40
CA LYS A 82 17.65 -15.27 -18.34
C LYS A 82 17.29 -16.72 -17.98
N GLY A 83 16.29 -16.94 -17.13
CA GLY A 83 15.81 -18.29 -16.76
C GLY A 83 15.19 -19.06 -17.94
N LYS A 84 14.56 -18.37 -18.90
CA LYS A 84 13.99 -19.00 -20.11
C LYS A 84 15.06 -19.34 -21.16
N ALA A 85 16.10 -18.52 -21.31
CA ALA A 85 17.16 -18.74 -22.29
C ALA A 85 18.00 -20.00 -22.00
N ILE A 86 18.33 -20.25 -20.73
CA ILE A 86 19.11 -21.42 -20.32
C ILE A 86 18.35 -22.73 -20.61
N LYS A 87 17.02 -22.78 -20.36
CA LYS A 87 16.20 -23.97 -20.63
C LYS A 87 16.07 -24.28 -22.14
N LYS A 88 15.99 -23.27 -23.01
CA LYS A 88 15.88 -23.48 -24.47
C LYS A 88 17.15 -24.08 -25.10
N SER A 89 18.34 -23.74 -24.57
CA SER A 89 19.61 -24.26 -25.09
C SER A 89 19.81 -25.75 -24.82
N LYS A 90 19.34 -26.24 -23.67
CA LYS A 90 19.51 -27.64 -23.23
C LYS A 90 18.56 -28.63 -23.91
N GLN A 91 17.51 -28.13 -24.56
CA GLN A 91 16.50 -28.94 -25.24
C GLN A 91 16.81 -29.13 -26.75
N ARG A 92 17.77 -28.37 -27.29
CA ARG A 92 18.23 -28.45 -28.68
C ARG A 92 19.50 -29.31 -28.86
N SER A 93 20.08 -29.85 -27.79
CA SER A 93 21.30 -30.66 -27.83
C SER A 93 21.06 -32.17 -27.62
N LYS A 94 19.87 -32.66 -28.00
CA LYS A 94 19.59 -34.08 -28.17
C LYS A 94 19.10 -34.31 -29.60
#